data_AF-A0AAJ2BCL7-F1
#
_entry.id   AF-A0AAJ2BCL7-F1
#
_cell.length_a   1.000
_cell.length_b   1.000
_cell.length_c   1.000
_cell.angle_alpha   90.00
_cell.angle_beta   90.00
_cell.angle_gamma   90.00
#
_symmetry.space_group_name_H-M   'P 1'
#
loop_
_entity.id
_entity.type
_entity.pdbx_description
1 polymer ?
#
loop_
_entity_poly.entity_id
_entity_poly.type
_entity_poly.pdbx_seq_one_letter_code
_entity_poly.pdbx_strand_id
1 'polypeptide(L)'
;MDTASITIPGPVNSPYGKIDYLLGKVPGSTDSKGKGGYFAGYLGFSSGDDLAKAMQNHLKENFGSALVRNSKIEVTAPITGPNGVTANVKSAWQIRADGSVSFVTALPGPH
;
A
#
# COMPACT_ATOMS: atom_id res chain seq x y z
N MET A 1 7.90 -17.21 2.09
CA MET A 1 7.79 -16.15 1.07
C MET A 1 9.12 -15.43 1.05
N ASP A 2 9.75 -15.27 -0.11
CA ASP A 2 11.01 -14.55 -0.19
C ASP A 2 10.71 -13.04 -0.07
N THR A 3 11.05 -12.45 1.06
CA THR A 3 10.70 -11.04 1.33
C THR A 3 11.52 -10.06 0.50
N ALA A 4 12.61 -10.50 -0.13
CA ALA A 4 13.41 -9.68 -1.04
C ALA A 4 12.74 -9.51 -2.41
N SER A 5 11.71 -10.31 -2.73
CA SER A 5 10.94 -10.22 -3.98
C SER A 5 9.70 -9.31 -3.90
N ILE A 6 9.42 -8.71 -2.73
CA ILE A 6 8.32 -7.74 -2.56
C ILE A 6 8.78 -6.38 -3.05
N THR A 7 8.11 -5.88 -4.08
CA THR A 7 8.42 -4.61 -4.74
C THR A 7 7.22 -3.69 -4.76
N ILE A 8 7.48 -2.40 -4.59
CA ILE A 8 6.52 -1.35 -4.90
C ILE A 8 6.99 -0.72 -6.20
N PRO A 9 6.24 -0.85 -7.31
CA PRO A 9 6.63 -0.24 -8.56
C PRO A 9 6.85 1.26 -8.38
N GLY A 10 7.97 1.75 -8.87
CA GLY A 10 8.19 3.17 -9.04
C GLY A 10 7.18 3.78 -10.04
N PRO A 11 7.32 5.08 -10.32
CA PRO A 11 6.50 5.74 -11.33
C PRO A 11 6.68 5.06 -12.70
N VAL A 12 5.57 4.75 -13.37
CA VAL A 12 5.56 4.21 -14.75
C VAL A 12 4.78 5.19 -15.61
N ASN A 13 5.43 5.79 -16.60
CA ASN A 13 4.84 6.79 -17.51
C ASN A 13 4.16 7.98 -16.80
N SER A 14 4.58 8.27 -15.57
CA SER A 14 4.07 9.33 -14.69
C SER A 14 5.23 9.79 -13.80
N PRO A 15 5.29 11.06 -13.37
CA PRO A 15 6.24 11.48 -12.34
C PRO A 15 5.87 10.98 -10.93
N TYR A 16 4.67 10.42 -10.75
CA TYR A 16 4.15 9.95 -9.47
C TYR A 16 4.07 8.43 -9.40
N GLY A 17 4.55 7.86 -8.30
CA GLY A 17 4.44 6.44 -7.99
C GLY A 17 3.09 6.08 -7.37
N LYS A 18 2.88 4.77 -7.16
CA LYS A 18 1.69 4.25 -6.48
C LYS A 18 1.56 4.77 -5.05
N ILE A 19 2.67 5.07 -4.39
CA ILE A 19 2.67 5.60 -3.02
C ILE A 19 2.31 7.08 -3.00
N ASP A 20 2.83 7.87 -3.93
CA ASP A 20 2.43 9.28 -4.10
C ASP A 20 0.93 9.39 -4.36
N TYR A 21 0.39 8.44 -5.11
CA TYR A 21 -1.04 8.32 -5.33
C TYR A 21 -1.83 8.14 -4.02
N LEU A 22 -1.36 7.28 -3.12
CA LEU A 22 -1.99 7.08 -1.81
C LEU A 22 -1.83 8.29 -0.89
N LEU A 23 -0.73 9.03 -1.02
CA LEU A 23 -0.46 10.25 -0.26
C LEU A 23 -1.19 11.49 -0.80
N GLY A 24 -2.00 11.36 -1.85
CA GLY A 24 -2.70 12.51 -2.42
C GLY A 24 -1.79 13.48 -3.19
N LYS A 25 -0.60 13.05 -3.58
CA LYS A 25 0.41 13.88 -4.25
C LYS A 25 0.19 14.00 -5.76
N VAL A 26 -0.78 13.30 -6.35
CA VAL A 26 -1.06 13.35 -7.79
C VAL A 26 -2.00 14.53 -8.11
N PRO A 27 -1.51 15.60 -8.76
CA PRO A 27 -2.31 16.78 -9.07
C PRO A 27 -3.43 16.43 -10.04
N GLY A 28 -4.60 17.03 -9.84
CA GLY A 28 -5.78 16.80 -10.67
C GLY A 28 -6.53 15.49 -10.41
N SER A 29 -6.01 14.58 -9.58
CA SER A 29 -6.70 13.33 -9.24
C SER A 29 -7.53 13.44 -7.96
N THR A 30 -8.86 13.46 -8.09
CA THR A 30 -9.78 13.45 -6.94
C THR A 30 -9.65 12.17 -6.12
N ASP A 31 -9.42 11.02 -6.75
CA ASP A 31 -9.24 9.74 -6.05
C ASP A 31 -7.92 9.72 -5.26
N SER A 32 -6.84 10.27 -5.82
CA SER A 32 -5.60 10.45 -5.08
C SER A 32 -5.82 11.36 -3.86
N LYS A 33 -6.51 12.50 -4.01
CA LYS A 33 -6.85 13.38 -2.88
C LYS A 33 -7.63 12.67 -1.78
N GLY A 34 -8.65 11.88 -2.15
CA GLY A 34 -9.44 11.10 -1.19
C GLY A 34 -8.58 10.11 -0.41
N LYS A 35 -7.68 9.39 -1.11
CA LYS A 35 -6.71 8.49 -0.47
C LYS A 35 -5.72 9.24 0.42
N GLY A 36 -5.23 10.40 -0.02
CA GLY A 36 -4.37 11.27 0.77
C GLY A 36 -5.01 11.73 2.07
N GLY A 37 -6.30 12.01 2.07
CA GLY A 37 -7.05 12.31 3.30
C GLY A 37 -6.95 11.21 4.35
N TYR A 38 -6.95 9.95 3.93
CA TYR A 38 -6.79 8.81 4.84
C TYR A 38 -5.33 8.54 5.21
N PHE A 39 -4.45 8.31 4.23
CA PHE A 39 -3.07 7.89 4.51
C PHE A 39 -2.21 9.03 5.06
N ALA A 40 -2.30 10.23 4.49
CA ALA A 40 -1.55 11.38 4.96
C ALA A 40 -2.28 12.14 6.07
N GLY A 41 -3.60 12.34 5.93
CA GLY A 41 -4.39 13.09 6.91
C GLY A 41 -4.64 12.31 8.20
N TYR A 42 -5.29 11.15 8.10
CA TYR A 42 -5.72 10.38 9.28
C TYR A 42 -4.60 9.51 9.88
N LEU A 43 -3.84 8.79 9.06
CA LEU A 43 -2.70 7.97 9.51
C LEU A 43 -1.38 8.76 9.61
N GLY A 44 -1.33 10.01 9.15
CA GLY A 44 -0.15 10.86 9.35
C GLY A 44 1.09 10.50 8.53
N PHE A 45 0.97 9.69 7.48
CA PHE A 45 2.11 9.41 6.60
C PHE A 45 2.42 10.62 5.71
N SER A 46 3.59 11.23 5.89
CA SER A 46 4.05 12.37 5.06
C SER A 46 5.11 11.96 4.02
N SER A 47 5.90 10.94 4.34
CA SER A 47 6.94 10.38 3.50
C SER A 47 6.43 9.20 2.66
N GLY A 48 6.80 9.19 1.38
CA GLY A 48 6.56 8.05 0.50
C GLY A 48 7.33 6.81 0.96
N ASP A 49 8.56 6.98 1.44
CA ASP A 49 9.38 5.86 1.91
C ASP A 49 8.80 5.19 3.16
N ASP A 50 8.23 5.99 4.08
CA ASP A 50 7.62 5.45 5.31
C ASP A 50 6.34 4.68 5.00
N LEU A 51 5.49 5.24 4.12
CA LEU A 51 4.29 4.53 3.68
C LEU A 51 4.65 3.26 2.89
N ALA A 52 5.68 3.31 2.04
CA ALA A 52 6.16 2.15 1.29
C ALA A 52 6.63 1.03 2.23
N LYS A 53 7.46 1.36 3.22
CA LYS A 53 7.92 0.40 4.25
C LYS A 53 6.76 -0.16 5.06
N ALA A 54 5.81 0.70 5.48
CA ALA A 54 4.62 0.26 6.20
C ALA A 54 3.77 -0.72 5.38
N MET A 55 3.56 -0.46 4.08
CA MET A 55 2.84 -1.38 3.20
C MET A 55 3.57 -2.71 3.02
N GLN A 56 4.90 -2.67 2.84
CA GLN A 56 5.69 -3.90 2.74
C GLN A 56 5.60 -4.73 4.02
N ASN A 57 5.74 -4.11 5.18
CA ASN A 57 5.61 -4.78 6.48
C ASN A 57 4.20 -5.33 6.69
N HIS A 58 3.17 -4.56 6.33
CA HIS A 58 1.78 -4.99 6.37
C HIS A 58 1.55 -6.28 5.57
N LEU A 59 2.12 -6.40 4.36
CA LEU A 59 2.07 -7.67 3.62
C LEU A 59 2.86 -8.78 4.33
N LYS A 60 4.09 -8.51 4.76
CA LYS A 60 4.97 -9.52 5.37
C LYS A 60 4.39 -10.13 6.64
N GLU A 61 3.89 -9.28 7.53
CA GLU A 61 3.35 -9.67 8.84
C GLU A 61 2.03 -10.41 8.71
N ASN A 62 1.22 -10.06 7.71
CA ASN A 62 -0.14 -10.59 7.54
C ASN A 62 -0.27 -11.55 6.36
N PHE A 63 0.84 -11.98 5.75
CA PHE A 63 0.79 -12.89 4.60
C PHE A 63 0.12 -14.22 4.94
N GLY A 64 0.31 -14.71 6.17
CA GLY A 64 -0.31 -15.97 6.64
C GLY A 64 -1.83 -15.94 6.70
N SER A 65 -2.43 -14.76 6.82
CA SER A 65 -3.89 -14.54 6.82
C SER A 65 -4.38 -13.85 5.53
N ALA A 66 -3.51 -13.72 4.53
CA ALA A 66 -3.84 -13.05 3.28
C ALA A 66 -4.77 -13.92 2.41
N LEU A 67 -5.69 -13.27 1.72
CA LEU A 67 -6.52 -13.91 0.71
C LEU A 67 -5.73 -13.97 -0.59
N VAL A 68 -5.32 -15.17 -0.99
CA VAL A 68 -4.62 -15.39 -2.27
C VAL A 68 -5.60 -15.96 -3.29
N ARG A 69 -5.82 -15.25 -4.40
CA ARG A 69 -6.67 -15.68 -5.52
C ARG A 69 -5.90 -15.56 -6.82
N ASN A 70 -5.61 -16.71 -7.44
CA ASN A 70 -4.74 -16.81 -8.61
C ASN A 70 -3.40 -16.11 -8.32
N SER A 71 -3.08 -15.05 -9.06
CA SER A 71 -1.87 -14.25 -8.89
C SER A 71 -2.11 -12.96 -8.11
N LYS A 72 -3.22 -12.83 -7.37
CA LYS A 72 -3.53 -11.64 -6.55
C LYS A 72 -3.51 -12.00 -5.08
N ILE A 73 -2.91 -11.12 -4.27
CA ILE A 73 -2.86 -11.21 -2.82
C ILE A 73 -3.61 -10.00 -2.26
N GLU A 74 -4.62 -10.24 -1.44
CA GLU A 74 -5.34 -9.21 -0.70
C GLU A 74 -5.07 -9.38 0.79
N VAL A 75 -4.60 -8.31 1.42
CA VAL A 75 -4.34 -8.27 2.87
C VAL A 75 -5.24 -7.21 3.47
N THR A 76 -5.98 -7.58 4.52
CA THR A 76 -6.74 -6.64 5.34
C THR A 76 -6.26 -6.77 6.77
N ALA A 77 -5.51 -5.79 7.25
CA ALA A 77 -4.98 -5.76 8.61
C ALA A 77 -4.74 -4.31 9.05
N PRO A 78 -4.61 -4.08 10.36
CA PRO A 78 -4.29 -2.76 10.88
C PRO A 78 -2.88 -2.31 10.52
N ILE A 79 -2.72 -1.01 10.30
CA ILE A 79 -1.42 -0.34 10.18
C ILE A 79 -1.41 0.81 11.18
N THR A 80 -0.28 0.97 11.87
CA THR A 80 -0.03 2.12 12.74
C THR A 80 0.76 3.17 11.99
N GLY A 81 0.20 4.37 11.91
CA GLY A 81 0.82 5.51 11.27
C GLY A 81 1.87 6.20 12.15
N PRO A 82 2.69 7.11 11.58
CA PRO A 82 3.70 7.86 12.33
C PRO A 82 3.11 8.75 13.44
N ASN A 83 1.84 9.10 13.33
CA ASN A 83 1.10 9.85 14.34
C ASN A 83 0.52 8.97 15.48
N GLY A 84 0.82 7.67 15.48
CA GLY A 84 0.34 6.71 16.49
C GLY A 84 -1.09 6.20 16.25
N VAL A 85 -1.78 6.66 15.21
CA VAL A 85 -3.12 6.17 14.87
C VAL A 85 -3.01 4.80 14.21
N THR A 86 -3.78 3.83 14.71
CA THR A 86 -3.91 2.51 14.11
C THR A 86 -5.25 2.39 13.40
N ALA A 87 -5.24 1.91 12.15
CA ALA A 87 -6.47 1.68 11.40
C ALA A 87 -6.32 0.56 10.37
N ASN A 88 -7.44 -0.08 10.04
CA ASN A 88 -7.46 -1.16 9.04
C ASN A 88 -7.13 -0.63 7.65
N VAL A 89 -6.28 -1.36 6.95
CA VAL A 89 -5.91 -1.08 5.55
C VAL A 89 -6.14 -2.34 4.74
N LYS A 90 -6.86 -2.20 3.63
CA LYS A 90 -6.95 -3.22 2.60
C LYS A 90 -5.91 -2.93 1.53
N SER A 91 -4.91 -3.81 1.40
CA SER A 91 -3.88 -3.71 0.37
C SER A 91 -3.99 -4.85 -0.64
N ALA A 92 -3.74 -4.54 -1.91
CA ALA A 92 -3.75 -5.50 -3.01
C ALA A 92 -2.37 -5.56 -3.66
N TRP A 93 -1.92 -6.79 -3.91
CA TRP A 93 -0.63 -7.11 -4.51
C TRP A 93 -0.81 -8.15 -5.62
N GLN A 94 0.14 -8.17 -6.54
CA GLN A 94 0.15 -9.04 -7.70
C GLN A 94 1.42 -9.89 -7.68
N ILE A 95 1.26 -11.21 -7.69
CA ILE A 95 2.33 -12.17 -7.95
C ILE A 95 2.63 -12.12 -9.45
N ARG A 96 3.89 -11.90 -9.80
CA ARG A 96 4.40 -11.88 -11.17
C ARG A 96 4.90 -13.27 -11.57
N ALA A 97 5.09 -13.48 -12.87
CA ALA A 97 5.54 -14.76 -13.43
C ALA A 97 6.93 -15.19 -12.93
N ASP A 98 7.77 -14.23 -12.54
CA ASP A 98 9.10 -14.45 -11.94
C ASP A 98 9.06 -14.75 -10.43
N GLY A 99 7.87 -14.86 -9.84
CA GLY A 99 7.68 -15.09 -8.41
C GLY A 99 7.82 -13.83 -7.54
N SER A 100 8.08 -12.66 -8.13
CA SER A 100 8.08 -11.39 -7.39
C SER A 100 6.65 -10.94 -7.06
N VAL A 101 6.52 -10.17 -5.98
CA VAL A 101 5.22 -9.60 -5.56
C VAL A 101 5.26 -8.10 -5.72
N SER A 102 4.30 -7.58 -6.49
CA SER A 102 4.23 -6.17 -6.85
C SER A 102 3.03 -5.50 -6.21
N PHE A 103 3.24 -4.35 -5.57
CA PHE A 103 2.15 -3.54 -5.05
C PHE A 103 1.21 -3.05 -6.16
N VAL A 104 -0.10 -3.16 -5.94
CA VAL A 104 -1.12 -2.67 -6.87
C VAL A 104 -1.75 -1.39 -6.33
N THR A 105 -2.36 -1.44 -5.14
CA THR A 105 -3.02 -0.32 -4.47
C THR A 105 -3.32 -0.65 -3.00
N ALA A 106 -3.64 0.36 -2.20
CA ALA A 106 -4.25 0.21 -0.87
C ALA A 106 -5.46 1.15 -0.72
N LEU A 107 -6.35 0.80 0.21
CA LEU A 107 -7.59 1.48 0.52
C LEU A 107 -7.83 1.41 2.04
N PRO A 108 -8.64 2.29 2.63
CA PRO A 108 -9.19 2.06 3.97
C PRO A 108 -9.85 0.68 4.05
N GLY A 109 -9.52 -0.08 5.09
CA GLY A 109 -10.14 -1.37 5.36
C GLY A 109 -11.50 -1.21 6.08
N PRO A 110 -12.35 -2.25 6.08
CA PRO A 110 -13.55 -2.26 6.90
C PRO A 110 -13.21 -2.11 8.38
N HIS A 111 -14.08 -1.39 9.12
CA HIS A 111 -14.03 -1.27 10.57
C HIS A 111 -14.49 -2.55 11.26
#